data_AF-A0AA38GH41-F1
#
_entry.id   AF-A0AA38GH41-F1
#
_cell.length_a   1.000
_cell.length_b   1.000
_cell.length_c   1.000
_cell.angle_alpha   90.00
_cell.angle_beta   90.00
_cell.angle_gamma   90.00
#
_symmetry.space_group_name_H-M   'P 1'
#
loop_
_entity.id
_entity.type
_entity.pdbx_description
1 polymer ?
#
loop_
_entity_poly.entity_id
_entity_poly.type
_entity_poly.pdbx_seq_one_letter_code
_entity_poly.pdbx_strand_id
1 'polypeptide(L)'
;LGLVATIKDRANEIYKKVEDSKSIRGRNQDAILAACLYIACRQEDKPRTVKEICSVANGASKKEVGRAKEFIVKQLEEEMGKSMEMGTIHAGDFLRRFCSHLGMNHQTVKAATEAVKKSEELDIRRSPISIAAAAIYMISQLSEDKKPLK
;
A
#
# COMPACT_ATOMS: atom_id res chain seq x y z
N LEU A 1 -10.28 -0.05 6.66
CA LEU A 1 -9.49 -0.46 5.46
C LEU A 1 -10.15 -1.54 4.58
N GLY A 2 -11.24 -2.19 5.00
CA GLY A 2 -11.96 -3.17 4.16
C GLY A 2 -11.08 -4.32 3.67
N LEU A 3 -10.24 -4.87 4.55
CA LEU A 3 -9.26 -5.90 4.20
C LEU A 3 -9.91 -7.29 4.27
N VAL A 4 -9.58 -8.13 3.29
CA VAL A 4 -9.99 -9.54 3.24
C VAL A 4 -9.30 -10.35 4.35
N ALA A 5 -9.89 -11.48 4.73
CA ALA A 5 -9.35 -12.35 5.78
C ALA A 5 -7.91 -12.79 5.49
N THR A 6 -7.59 -13.13 4.24
CA THR A 6 -6.24 -13.59 3.84
C THR A 6 -5.13 -12.60 4.24
N ILE A 7 -5.38 -11.30 4.07
CA ILE A 7 -4.43 -10.25 4.48
C ILE A 7 -4.26 -10.21 6.00
N LYS A 8 -5.34 -10.43 6.76
CA LYS A 8 -5.29 -10.44 8.23
C LYS A 8 -4.53 -11.66 8.74
N ASP A 9 -4.80 -12.83 8.17
CA ASP A 9 -4.13 -14.08 8.51
C ASP A 9 -2.64 -13.96 8.21
N ARG A 10 -2.29 -13.41 7.03
CA ARG A 10 -0.91 -13.17 6.65
C ARG A 10 -0.21 -12.16 7.58
N ALA A 11 -0.88 -11.09 7.98
CA ALA A 11 -0.33 -10.13 8.94
C ALA A 11 -0.08 -10.78 10.31
N ASN A 12 -0.97 -11.65 10.76
CA ASN A 12 -0.80 -12.41 12.01
C ASN A 12 0.37 -13.40 11.93
N GLU A 13 0.56 -14.10 10.81
CA GLU A 13 1.72 -14.97 10.59
C GLU A 13 3.03 -14.18 10.68
N ILE A 14 3.09 -13.02 10.02
CA ILE A 14 4.26 -12.14 10.05
C ILE A 14 4.52 -11.68 11.50
N TYR A 15 3.48 -11.26 12.22
CA TYR A 15 3.63 -10.84 13.61
C TYR A 15 4.18 -11.96 14.51
N LYS A 16 3.63 -13.18 14.42
CA LYS A 16 4.06 -14.32 15.24
C LYS A 16 5.54 -14.65 15.04
N LYS A 17 6.01 -14.70 13.80
CA LYS A 17 7.44 -14.96 13.50
C LYS A 17 8.36 -13.94 14.17
N VAL A 18 7.99 -12.66 14.08
CA VAL A 18 8.77 -11.57 14.65
C VAL A 18 8.66 -11.56 16.19
N GLU A 19 7.53 -11.92 16.76
CA GLU A 19 7.34 -12.07 18.21
C GLU A 19 8.16 -13.24 18.79
N ASP A 20 8.17 -14.39 18.13
CA ASP A 20 8.89 -15.60 18.55
C ASP A 20 10.41 -15.37 18.61
N SER A 21 10.93 -14.50 17.74
CA SER A 21 12.34 -14.06 17.76
C SER A 21 12.73 -13.21 18.99
N LYS A 22 11.75 -12.78 19.81
CA LYS A 22 11.89 -11.84 20.95
C LYS A 22 12.49 -10.47 20.59
N SER A 23 12.65 -10.15 19.30
CA SER A 23 13.30 -8.92 18.83
C SER A 23 12.42 -7.64 18.88
N ILE A 24 11.15 -7.75 19.32
CA ILE A 24 10.19 -6.62 19.40
C ILE A 24 10.19 -5.87 20.74
N ARG A 25 10.94 -6.36 21.74
CA ARG A 25 10.93 -5.78 23.09
C ARG A 25 11.44 -4.33 23.08
N GLY A 26 10.68 -3.41 23.67
CA GLY A 26 11.01 -1.98 23.73
C GLY A 26 10.63 -1.16 22.48
N ARG A 27 9.97 -1.79 21.49
CA ARG A 27 9.45 -1.09 20.30
C ARG A 27 7.97 -0.75 20.48
N ASN A 28 7.52 0.29 19.77
CA ASN A 28 6.11 0.66 19.69
C ASN A 28 5.30 -0.49 19.04
N GLN A 29 4.42 -1.13 19.82
CA GLN A 29 3.62 -2.28 19.38
C GLN A 29 2.66 -1.91 18.25
N ASP A 30 2.02 -0.74 18.31
CA ASP A 30 1.11 -0.28 17.26
C ASP A 30 1.84 -0.08 15.93
N ALA A 31 3.10 0.39 15.98
CA ALA A 31 3.93 0.52 14.79
C ALA A 31 4.33 -0.83 14.19
N ILE A 32 4.58 -1.84 15.03
CA ILE A 32 4.88 -3.21 14.59
C ILE A 32 3.65 -3.82 13.92
N LEU A 33 2.48 -3.77 14.55
CA LEU A 33 1.22 -4.28 13.99
C LEU A 33 0.88 -3.60 12.66
N ALA A 34 1.00 -2.27 12.61
CA ALA A 34 0.81 -1.49 11.38
C ALA A 34 1.78 -1.90 10.26
N ALA A 35 3.04 -2.17 10.60
CA ALA A 35 4.04 -2.62 9.64
C ALA A 35 3.78 -4.06 9.15
N CYS A 36 3.39 -5.00 10.03
CA CYS A 36 2.96 -6.34 9.63
C CYS A 36 1.80 -6.27 8.63
N LEU A 37 0.81 -5.41 8.90
CA LEU A 37 -0.33 -5.21 8.01
C LEU A 37 0.07 -4.60 6.67
N TYR A 38 0.97 -3.61 6.68
CA TYR A 38 1.51 -3.00 5.47
C TYR A 38 2.23 -4.04 4.59
N ILE A 39 3.05 -4.89 5.21
CA ILE A 39 3.79 -5.94 4.54
C ILE A 39 2.84 -6.98 3.94
N ALA A 40 1.87 -7.47 4.71
CA ALA A 40 0.87 -8.42 4.25
C ALA A 40 0.06 -7.88 3.05
N CYS A 41 -0.38 -6.62 3.11
CA CYS A 41 -1.09 -6.00 1.98
C CYS A 41 -0.25 -5.99 0.70
N ARG A 42 1.07 -5.82 0.82
CA ARG A 42 1.97 -5.78 -0.34
C ARG A 42 2.28 -7.18 -0.87
N GLN A 43 2.39 -8.19 -0.01
CA GLN A 43 2.59 -9.58 -0.43
C GLN A 43 1.35 -10.18 -1.10
N GLU A 44 0.15 -9.67 -0.78
CA GLU A 44 -1.12 -10.11 -1.34
C GLU A 44 -1.57 -9.27 -2.56
N ASP A 45 -0.64 -8.58 -3.22
CA ASP A 45 -0.85 -7.72 -4.40
C ASP A 45 -1.98 -6.67 -4.23
N LYS A 46 -2.17 -6.20 -2.99
CA LYS A 46 -3.20 -5.21 -2.61
C LYS A 46 -2.58 -4.07 -1.81
N PRO A 47 -1.57 -3.36 -2.35
CA PRO A 47 -0.72 -2.45 -1.57
C PRO A 47 -1.50 -1.34 -0.85
N ARG A 48 -1.24 -1.29 0.47
CA ARG A 48 -1.43 -0.19 1.42
C ARG A 48 -0.53 1.00 1.14
N THR A 49 -1.00 2.25 0.98
CA THR A 49 -0.09 3.39 1.21
C THR A 49 0.21 3.49 2.71
N VAL A 50 1.41 3.95 3.07
CA VAL A 50 1.75 4.11 4.49
C VAL A 50 0.79 5.09 5.19
N LYS A 51 0.29 6.10 4.45
CA LYS A 51 -0.72 7.03 4.98
C LYS A 51 -2.04 6.33 5.34
N GLU A 52 -2.54 5.44 4.48
CA GLU A 52 -3.76 4.66 4.77
C GLU A 52 -3.58 3.72 5.96
N ILE A 53 -2.39 3.13 6.12
CA ILE A 53 -2.10 2.29 7.28
C ILE A 53 -2.05 3.14 8.55
N CYS A 54 -1.35 4.28 8.52
CA CYS A 54 -1.24 5.16 9.68
C CYS A 54 -2.58 5.77 10.09
N SER A 55 -3.50 6.01 9.16
CA SER A 55 -4.83 6.56 9.48
C SER A 55 -5.70 5.62 10.32
N VAL A 56 -5.33 4.34 10.43
CA VAL A 56 -6.00 3.35 11.27
C VAL A 56 -5.08 2.75 12.33
N ALA A 57 -3.82 3.17 12.39
CA ALA A 57 -2.89 2.75 13.43
C ALA A 57 -3.09 3.65 14.65
N ASN A 58 -3.24 3.07 15.84
CA ASN A 58 -3.49 3.81 17.08
C ASN A 58 -2.26 4.64 17.49
N GLY A 59 -2.13 5.85 16.96
CA GLY A 59 -1.07 6.79 17.34
C GLY A 59 0.33 6.53 16.75
N ALA A 60 0.50 5.47 15.94
CA ALA A 60 1.78 5.20 15.27
C ALA A 60 2.04 6.17 14.12
N SER A 61 3.17 6.88 14.17
CA SER A 61 3.55 7.82 13.12
C SER A 61 4.09 7.11 11.87
N LYS A 62 4.01 7.79 10.71
CA LYS A 62 4.59 7.30 9.44
C LYS A 62 6.05 6.89 9.56
N LYS A 63 6.84 7.59 10.39
CA LYS A 63 8.26 7.33 10.61
C LYS A 63 8.47 6.05 11.42
N GLU A 64 7.66 5.83 12.45
CA GLU A 64 7.72 4.60 13.26
C GLU A 64 7.29 3.39 12.45
N VAL A 65 6.20 3.49 11.67
CA VAL A 65 5.76 2.40 10.78
C VAL A 65 6.82 2.07 9.74
N GLY A 66 7.49 3.08 9.18
CA GLY A 66 8.60 2.87 8.25
C GLY A 66 9.78 2.10 8.87
N ARG A 67 10.21 2.51 10.07
CA ARG A 67 11.27 1.83 10.83
C ARG A 67 10.89 0.42 11.24
N ALA A 68 9.65 0.22 11.68
CA ALA A 68 9.11 -1.09 12.03
C ALA A 68 9.09 -2.03 10.83
N LYS A 69 8.68 -1.53 9.65
CA LYS A 69 8.72 -2.28 8.39
C LYS A 69 10.14 -2.71 8.03
N GLU A 70 11.11 -1.80 8.04
CA GLU A 70 12.52 -2.14 7.75
C GLU A 70 13.06 -3.19 8.71
N PHE A 71 12.75 -3.04 9.99
CA PHE A 71 13.14 -4.00 11.02
C PHE A 71 12.53 -5.38 10.77
N ILE A 72 11.22 -5.47 10.53
CA ILE A 72 10.53 -6.75 10.28
C ILE A 72 11.11 -7.45 9.04
N VAL A 73 11.27 -6.71 7.93
CA VAL A 73 11.83 -7.28 6.69
C VAL A 73 13.21 -7.87 6.96
N LYS A 74 14.09 -7.10 7.61
CA LYS A 74 15.45 -7.57 7.94
C LYS A 74 15.44 -8.83 8.81
N GLN A 75 14.59 -8.87 9.86
CA GLN A 75 14.50 -10.04 10.73
C GLN A 75 14.02 -11.29 9.99
N LEU A 76 13.01 -11.15 9.12
CA LEU A 76 12.50 -12.27 8.34
C LEU A 76 13.50 -12.75 7.29
N GLU A 77 14.29 -11.85 6.69
CA GLU A 77 15.38 -12.21 5.78
C GLU A 77 16.48 -13.01 6.49
N GLU A 78 16.84 -12.61 7.71
CA GLU A 78 17.81 -13.32 8.55
C GLU A 78 17.30 -14.72 8.94
N GLU A 79 16.04 -14.84 9.35
CA GLU A 79 15.41 -16.12 9.74
C GLU A 79 15.29 -17.09 8.54
N MET A 80 14.90 -16.57 7.37
CA MET A 80 14.66 -17.38 6.17
C MET A 80 15.92 -17.66 5.36
N GLY A 81 17.04 -16.98 5.66
CA GLY A 81 18.29 -17.08 4.90
C GLY A 81 18.18 -16.65 3.44
N LYS A 82 17.13 -15.91 3.07
CA LYS A 82 16.86 -15.43 1.70
C LYS A 82 16.16 -14.08 1.73
N SER A 83 16.33 -13.30 0.67
CA SER A 83 15.69 -11.98 0.58
C SER A 83 14.16 -12.12 0.50
N MET A 84 13.48 -11.21 1.19
CA MET A 84 12.04 -11.19 1.27
C MET A 84 11.48 -10.48 0.05
N GLU A 85 10.81 -11.23 -0.82
CA GLU A 85 10.14 -10.64 -1.96
C GLU A 85 8.90 -9.86 -1.50
N MET A 86 8.94 -8.55 -1.74
CA MET A 86 7.87 -7.63 -1.40
C MET A 86 7.04 -7.23 -2.63
N GLY A 87 7.31 -7.80 -3.81
CA GLY A 87 6.65 -7.43 -5.06
C GLY A 87 6.94 -6.00 -5.52
N THR A 88 6.67 -5.71 -6.78
CA THR A 88 6.73 -4.35 -7.32
C THR A 88 5.37 -3.69 -7.15
N ILE A 89 5.36 -2.42 -6.73
CA ILE A 89 4.13 -1.64 -6.61
C ILE A 89 3.94 -0.86 -7.91
N HIS A 90 2.80 -1.06 -8.57
CA HIS A 90 2.41 -0.37 -9.78
C HIS A 90 1.37 0.72 -9.48
N ALA A 91 1.27 1.70 -10.38
CA ALA A 91 0.27 2.75 -10.25
C ALA A 91 -1.17 2.19 -10.37
N GLY A 92 -1.33 1.14 -11.18
CA GLY A 92 -2.59 0.42 -11.39
C GLY A 92 -3.21 -0.14 -10.11
N ASP A 93 -2.37 -0.57 -9.15
CA ASP A 93 -2.79 -1.19 -7.89
C ASP A 93 -3.66 -0.27 -7.02
N PHE A 94 -3.53 1.04 -7.21
CA PHE A 94 -4.26 2.05 -6.46
C PHE A 94 -5.56 2.49 -7.14
N LEU A 95 -5.62 2.40 -8.48
CA LEU A 95 -6.67 3.02 -9.29
C LEU A 95 -8.07 2.58 -8.88
N ARG A 96 -8.34 1.27 -8.85
CA ARG A 96 -9.69 0.75 -8.59
C ARG A 96 -10.27 1.32 -7.30
N ARG A 97 -9.44 1.36 -6.24
CA ARG A 97 -9.83 1.87 -4.93
C ARG A 97 -9.97 3.39 -4.94
N PHE A 98 -9.00 4.13 -5.48
CA PHE A 98 -9.06 5.59 -5.50
C PHE A 98 -10.25 6.11 -6.33
N CYS A 99 -10.45 5.56 -7.53
CA CYS A 99 -11.59 5.89 -8.37
C CYS A 99 -12.92 5.53 -7.70
N SER A 100 -12.99 4.39 -7.00
CA SER A 100 -14.18 3.99 -6.24
C SER A 100 -14.49 4.96 -5.09
N HIS A 101 -13.47 5.46 -4.37
CA HIS A 101 -13.67 6.47 -3.31
C HIS A 101 -14.14 7.81 -3.87
N LEU A 102 -13.74 8.15 -5.09
CA LEU A 102 -14.21 9.34 -5.82
C LEU A 102 -15.59 9.11 -6.47
N GLY A 103 -16.16 7.91 -6.40
CA GLY A 103 -17.42 7.54 -7.04
C GLY A 103 -17.38 7.67 -8.56
N MET A 104 -16.22 7.40 -9.18
CA MET A 104 -16.07 7.41 -10.63
C MET A 104 -16.85 6.26 -11.27
N ASN A 105 -17.45 6.51 -12.42
CA ASN A 105 -18.19 5.50 -13.18
C ASN A 105 -17.24 4.50 -13.88
N HIS A 106 -17.78 3.42 -14.42
CA HIS A 106 -16.96 2.36 -15.04
C HIS A 106 -16.12 2.85 -16.23
N GLN A 107 -16.66 3.76 -17.05
CA GLN A 107 -15.96 4.27 -18.24
C GLN A 107 -14.73 5.10 -17.84
N THR A 108 -14.87 5.98 -16.86
CA THR A 108 -13.79 6.82 -16.35
C THR A 108 -12.71 6.01 -15.62
N VAL A 109 -13.10 4.98 -14.86
CA VAL A 109 -12.15 4.02 -14.25
C VAL A 109 -11.34 3.29 -15.33
N LYS A 110 -12.01 2.84 -16.39
CA LYS A 110 -11.36 2.16 -17.53
C LYS A 110 -10.36 3.08 -18.23
N ALA A 111 -10.76 4.32 -18.51
CA ALA A 111 -9.90 5.33 -19.11
C ALA A 111 -8.67 5.64 -18.24
N ALA A 112 -8.83 5.79 -16.92
CA ALA A 112 -7.72 6.02 -16.00
C ALA A 112 -6.75 4.81 -15.96
N THR A 113 -7.29 3.59 -16.04
CA THR A 113 -6.49 2.36 -16.09
C THR A 113 -5.66 2.30 -17.36
N GLU A 114 -6.26 2.62 -18.50
CA GLU A 114 -5.56 2.65 -19.78
C GLU A 114 -4.48 3.73 -19.81
N ALA A 115 -4.76 4.92 -19.27
CA ALA A 115 -3.79 6.00 -19.17
C ALA A 115 -2.57 5.61 -18.32
N VAL A 116 -2.79 4.96 -17.18
CA VAL A 116 -1.69 4.45 -16.35
C VAL A 116 -0.91 3.35 -17.07
N LYS A 117 -1.57 2.42 -17.76
CA LYS A 117 -0.88 1.37 -18.51
C LYS A 117 0.03 1.96 -19.60
N LYS A 118 -0.46 2.94 -20.37
CA LYS A 118 0.35 3.67 -21.36
C LYS A 118 1.50 4.44 -20.72
N SER A 119 1.32 4.93 -19.49
CA SER A 119 2.39 5.63 -18.77
C SER A 119 3.56 4.73 -18.38
N GLU A 120 3.37 3.40 -18.34
CA GLU A 120 4.46 2.45 -18.06
C GLU A 120 5.45 2.33 -19.24
N GLU A 121 5.04 2.74 -20.45
CA GLU A 121 5.92 2.80 -21.64
C GLU A 121 6.81 4.06 -21.64
N LEU A 122 6.58 4.98 -20.71
CA LEU A 122 7.30 6.25 -20.58
C LEU A 122 8.27 6.20 -19.38
N ASP A 123 9.47 6.82 -19.51
CA ASP A 123 10.42 6.95 -18.39
C ASP A 123 9.98 8.03 -17.38
N ILE A 124 8.90 7.75 -16.64
CA ILE A 124 8.36 8.65 -15.63
C ILE A 124 9.02 8.39 -14.28
N ARG A 125 9.93 9.29 -13.88
CA ARG A 125 10.66 9.22 -12.60
C ARG A 125 9.84 9.76 -11.42
N ARG A 126 8.63 9.24 -11.22
CA ARG A 126 7.73 9.61 -10.13
C ARG A 126 7.18 8.39 -9.40
N SER A 127 6.67 8.60 -8.18
CA SER A 127 6.12 7.50 -7.40
C SER A 127 4.84 6.94 -8.05
N PRO A 128 4.57 5.62 -7.95
CA PRO A 128 3.36 5.01 -8.51
C PRO A 128 2.06 5.67 -8.03
N ILE A 129 2.04 6.12 -6.77
CA ILE A 129 0.90 6.85 -6.18
C ILE A 129 0.68 8.19 -6.89
N SER A 130 1.75 8.93 -7.18
CA SER A 130 1.69 10.21 -7.90
C SER A 130 1.20 10.03 -9.33
N ILE A 131 1.67 8.98 -10.02
CA ILE A 131 1.24 8.65 -11.38
C ILE A 131 -0.25 8.31 -11.40
N ALA A 132 -0.69 7.44 -10.48
CA ALA A 132 -2.11 7.10 -10.34
C ALA A 132 -2.98 8.33 -10.05
N ALA A 133 -2.56 9.19 -9.12
CA ALA A 133 -3.28 10.42 -8.79
C ALA A 133 -3.37 11.38 -9.98
N ALA A 134 -2.28 11.55 -10.74
CA ALA A 134 -2.27 12.40 -11.92
C ALA A 134 -3.20 11.86 -13.02
N ALA A 135 -3.17 10.56 -13.29
CA ALA A 135 -4.05 9.93 -14.26
C ALA A 135 -5.54 10.09 -13.88
N ILE A 136 -5.88 9.85 -12.61
CA ILE A 136 -7.23 10.05 -12.09
C ILE A 136 -7.66 11.52 -12.24
N TYR A 137 -6.80 12.47 -11.86
CA TYR A 137 -7.07 13.90 -11.99
C TYR A 137 -7.38 14.28 -13.43
N MET A 138 -6.50 13.92 -14.37
CA MET A 138 -6.67 14.25 -15.80
C MET A 138 -7.98 13.69 -16.35
N ILE A 139 -8.27 12.41 -16.11
CA ILE A 139 -9.50 11.78 -16.58
C ILE A 139 -10.74 12.41 -15.93
N SER A 140 -10.67 12.73 -14.65
CA SER A 140 -11.78 13.40 -13.96
C SER A 140 -12.07 14.80 -14.51
N GLN A 141 -11.06 15.53 -14.99
CA GLN A 141 -11.25 16.86 -15.60
C GLN A 141 -11.78 16.79 -17.03
N LEU A 142 -11.44 15.72 -17.76
CA LEU A 142 -11.94 15.46 -19.11
C LEU A 142 -13.35 14.87 -19.13
N SER A 143 -13.79 14.31 -18.00
CA SER A 143 -15.13 13.75 -17.85
C SER A 143 -16.13 14.87 -17.55
N GLU A 144 -17.37 14.74 -18.06
CA GLU A 144 -18.44 15.72 -17.81
C GLU A 144 -18.84 15.81 -16.32
N ASP A 145 -18.58 14.74 -15.56
CA ASP A 145 -18.68 14.67 -14.10
C ASP A 145 -17.52 15.42 -13.41
N LYS A 146 -17.44 16.74 -13.59
CA LYS A 146 -16.45 17.59 -12.91
C LYS A 146 -16.65 17.54 -11.40
N LYS A 147 -15.94 16.63 -10.73
CA LYS A 147 -15.90 16.56 -9.28
C LYS A 147 -14.82 17.52 -8.76
N PRO A 148 -15.15 18.47 -7.87
CA PRO A 148 -14.14 19.28 -7.21
C PRO A 148 -13.30 18.37 -6.33
N LEU A 149 -12.03 18.21 -6.69
CA LEU A 149 -11.04 17.47 -5.90
C LEU A 149 -10.63 18.40 -4.75
N LYS A 150 -11.19 18.16 -3.56
CA LYS A 150 -10.84 18.89 -2.31
C LYS A 150 -9.62 18.26 -1.63
#